data_AF-A0AAD1M9G9-F1
#
_entry.id   AF-A0AAD1M9G9-F1
#
_cell.length_a   1.000
_cell.length_b   1.000
_cell.length_c   1.000
_cell.angle_alpha   90.00
_cell.angle_beta   90.00
_cell.angle_gamma   90.00
#
_symmetry.space_group_name_H-M   'P 1'
#
loop_
_entity.id
_entity.type
_entity.pdbx_description
1 polymer ?
#
loop_
_entity_poly.entity_id
_entity_poly.type
_entity_poly.pdbx_seq_one_letter_code
_entity_poly.pdbx_strand_id
1 'polypeptide(L)' 'MFRTLIAGALVAAAAAVGAASVANAETYYKNCAAAREAGVAPIMQGEDGYAPHLDRDGDGIACE' A
#
# COMPACT_ATOMS: atom_id res chain seq x y z
N MET A 1 -22.29 37.99 36.25
CA MET A 1 -21.01 37.72 35.57
C MET A 1 -21.08 36.38 34.84
N PHE A 2 -21.83 36.30 33.74
CA PHE A 2 -21.92 35.10 32.91
C PHE A 2 -20.84 35.15 31.84
N ARG A 3 -19.64 34.71 32.21
CA ARG A 3 -18.48 34.61 31.31
C ARG A 3 -18.47 33.18 30.74
N THR A 4 -18.91 33.07 29.48
CA THR A 4 -18.17 32.40 28.38
C THR A 4 -17.80 30.92 28.55
N LEU A 5 -18.03 29.94 27.67
CA LEU A 5 -18.46 29.80 26.27
C LEU A 5 -18.86 28.30 26.13
N ILE A 6 -20.07 27.99 25.68
CA ILE A 6 -20.37 27.42 24.35
C ILE A 6 -19.47 26.24 23.95
N ALA A 7 -20.08 25.06 24.00
CA ALA A 7 -19.73 23.87 23.26
C ALA A 7 -19.50 24.18 21.78
N GLY A 8 -18.30 23.93 21.28
CA GLY A 8 -17.96 24.12 19.88
C GLY A 8 -17.25 22.87 19.34
N ALA A 9 -17.97 22.12 18.52
CA ALA A 9 -17.48 21.33 17.39
C ALA A 9 -16.46 20.21 17.74
N LEU A 10 -16.85 18.93 17.81
CA LEU A 10 -17.07 18.05 16.65
C LEU A 10 -16.15 18.36 15.45
N VAL A 11 -15.58 17.30 14.90
CA VAL A 11 -14.73 17.22 13.69
C VAL A 11 -13.22 17.28 13.95
N ALA A 12 -12.68 16.14 14.37
CA ALA A 12 -11.40 15.65 13.86
C ALA A 12 -11.65 14.31 13.16
N ALA A 13 -12.48 14.36 12.11
CA ALA A 13 -12.55 13.29 11.12
C ALA A 13 -11.53 13.62 10.01
N ALA A 14 -10.87 12.57 9.52
CA ALA A 14 -10.12 12.52 8.27
C ALA A 14 -8.80 13.31 8.19
N ALA A 15 -7.74 12.76 8.78
CA ALA A 15 -6.40 12.94 8.25
C ALA A 15 -6.07 11.75 7.33
N ALA A 16 -6.18 12.00 6.01
CA ALA A 16 -5.48 11.33 4.89
C ALA A 16 -5.50 9.80 4.86
N VAL A 17 -6.34 9.08 4.11
CA VAL A 17 -6.44 9.08 2.63
C VAL A 17 -5.15 9.53 1.94
N GLY A 18 -4.32 8.56 1.52
CA GLY A 18 -3.31 8.80 0.50
C GLY A 18 -1.85 8.61 0.90
N ALA A 19 -1.50 7.55 1.63
CA ALA A 19 -0.27 6.84 1.27
C ALA A 19 -0.57 6.02 0.02
N ALA A 20 -0.84 6.69 -1.10
CA ALA A 20 -0.65 6.08 -2.40
C ALA A 20 0.84 5.77 -2.45
N SER A 21 1.13 4.50 -2.18
CA SER A 21 2.41 3.84 -2.22
C SER A 21 3.32 4.57 -3.20
N VAL A 22 4.39 5.16 -2.66
CA VAL A 22 5.57 5.51 -3.45
C VAL A 22 5.88 4.23 -4.20
N ALA A 23 5.59 4.19 -5.51
CA ALA A 23 5.66 2.97 -6.31
C ALA A 23 7.06 2.40 -6.13
N ASN A 24 7.15 1.34 -5.35
CA ASN A 24 8.38 0.90 -4.72
C ASN A 24 9.10 -0.05 -5.69
N ALA A 25 9.49 0.54 -6.82
CA ALA A 25 10.20 -0.11 -7.90
C ALA A 25 11.69 -0.31 -7.57
N GLU A 26 12.11 -0.20 -6.30
CA GLU A 26 13.50 -0.41 -5.93
C GLU A 26 13.90 -1.89 -5.98
N THR A 27 12.96 -2.80 -5.72
CA THR A 27 13.24 -4.24 -5.77
C THR A 27 12.79 -4.83 -7.11
N TYR A 28 13.72 -5.43 -7.86
CA TYR A 28 13.43 -6.07 -9.15
C TYR A 28 13.60 -7.59 -9.06
N TYR A 29 12.55 -8.34 -9.39
CA TYR A 29 12.62 -9.79 -9.54
C TYR A 29 12.47 -10.20 -11.00
N LYS A 30 13.42 -10.98 -11.51
CA LYS A 30 13.39 -11.52 -12.88
C LYS A 30 12.19 -12.45 -13.09
N ASN A 31 11.81 -13.21 -12.08
CA ASN A 31 10.73 -14.19 -12.11
C ASN A 31 10.25 -14.54 -10.70
N CYS A 32 9.14 -15.26 -10.62
CA CYS A 32 8.57 -15.71 -9.35
C CYS A 32 9.42 -16.71 -8.57
N ALA A 33 10.39 -17.38 -9.20
CA ALA A 33 11.32 -18.23 -8.46
C ALA A 33 12.24 -17.38 -7.58
N ALA A 34 12.78 -16.27 -8.11
CA ALA A 34 13.60 -15.34 -7.35
C ALA A 34 12.81 -14.68 -6.20
N ALA A 35 11.54 -14.30 -6.44
CA ALA A 35 10.67 -13.76 -5.41
C ALA A 35 10.38 -14.78 -4.28
N ARG A 36 10.12 -16.04 -4.65
CA ARG A 36 9.90 -17.14 -3.69
C ARG A 36 11.18 -17.50 -2.91
N GLU A 37 12.34 -17.47 -3.56
CA GLU A 37 13.63 -17.70 -2.92
C GLU A 37 13.96 -16.57 -1.92
N ALA A 38 13.58 -15.33 -2.23
CA ALA A 38 13.64 -14.21 -1.31
C ALA A 38 12.58 -14.27 -0.20
N GLY A 39 11.62 -15.19 -0.27
CA GLY A 39 10.57 -15.36 0.74
C GLY A 39 9.52 -14.25 0.75
N VAL A 40 9.37 -13.50 -0.35
CA VAL A 40 8.44 -12.36 -0.43
C VAL A 40 7.15 -12.66 -1.19
N ALA A 41 7.03 -13.84 -1.80
CA ALA A 41 5.82 -14.23 -2.53
C ALA A 41 4.75 -14.79 -1.56
N PRO A 42 3.45 -14.51 -1.78
CA PRO A 42 2.87 -13.70 -2.88
C PRO A 42 3.09 -12.19 -2.69
N ILE A 43 3.32 -11.47 -3.79
CA ILE A 43 3.58 -10.02 -3.77
C ILE A 43 2.32 -9.28 -4.25
N MET A 44 1.77 -8.40 -3.43
CA MET A 44 0.55 -7.66 -3.74
C MET A 44 0.85 -6.39 -4.55
N GLN A 45 -0.11 -5.97 -5.39
CA GLN A 45 0.01 -4.72 -6.12
C GLN A 45 0.19 -3.53 -5.16
N GLY A 46 1.28 -2.80 -5.36
CA GLY A 46 1.68 -1.68 -4.50
C GLY A 46 2.71 -2.03 -3.45
N GLU A 47 3.06 -3.31 -3.27
CA GLU A 47 4.22 -3.75 -2.49
C GLU A 47 5.51 -3.66 -3.30
N ASP A 48 6.61 -3.57 -2.57
CA ASP A 48 7.96 -3.55 -3.11
C ASP A 48 8.24 -4.83 -3.87
N GLY A 49 8.70 -4.69 -5.11
CA GLY A 49 8.95 -5.84 -5.98
C GLY A 49 7.73 -6.39 -6.72
N TYR A 50 6.55 -5.78 -6.56
CA TYR A 50 5.45 -6.05 -7.49
C TYR A 50 5.86 -5.60 -8.89
N ALA A 51 5.70 -6.49 -9.85
CA ALA A 51 5.89 -6.15 -11.24
C ALA A 51 4.81 -6.85 -12.08
N PRO A 52 4.17 -6.17 -13.05
CA PRO A 52 3.12 -6.76 -13.88
C PRO A 52 3.56 -8.01 -14.66
N HIS A 53 4.86 -8.22 -14.88
CA HIS A 53 5.36 -9.44 -15.53
C HIS A 53 5.42 -10.66 -14.60
N LEU A 54 5.28 -10.46 -13.29
CA LEU A 54 5.24 -11.50 -12.26
C LEU A 54 3.80 -11.95 -11.95
N ASP A 55 2.83 -11.13 -12.29
CA ASP A 55 1.40 -11.33 -12.16
C ASP A 55 0.85 -11.85 -13.51
N ARG A 56 0.67 -13.17 -13.63
CA ARG A 56 0.41 -13.82 -14.93
C ARG A 56 -1.00 -13.57 -15.42
N ASP A 57 -1.97 -13.50 -14.52
CA ASP A 57 -3.39 -13.33 -14.80
C ASP A 57 -3.87 -11.88 -14.57
N GLY A 58 -3.09 -11.06 -13.88
CA GLY A 58 -3.31 -9.62 -13.76
C GLY A 58 -4.34 -9.26 -12.71
N ASP A 59 -4.49 -10.08 -11.68
CA ASP A 59 -5.48 -9.88 -10.62
C ASP A 59 -4.97 -8.98 -9.48
N GLY A 60 -3.68 -8.61 -9.53
CA GLY A 60 -3.01 -7.79 -8.53
C GLY A 60 -2.21 -8.60 -7.50
N ILE A 61 -2.06 -9.91 -7.68
CA ILE A 61 -1.28 -10.81 -6.83
C ILE A 61 -0.18 -11.46 -7.69
N ALA A 62 1.04 -10.94 -7.58
CA ALA A 62 2.18 -11.54 -8.26
C ALA A 62 2.65 -12.82 -7.55
N CYS A 63 3.03 -13.83 -8.33
CA CYS A 63 3.67 -15.05 -7.87
C CYS A 63 2.87 -15.95 -6.92
N GLU A 64 1.55 -15.98 -7.10
CA GLU A 64 0.65 -17.03 -6.59
C GLU A 64 0.97 -18.46 -7.11
#